data_AF-A0AAN8JVQ9-F1
#
_entry.id   AF-A0AAN8JVQ9-F1
#
_cell.length_a   1.000
_cell.length_b   1.000
_cell.length_c   1.000
_cell.angle_alpha   90.00
_cell.angle_beta   90.00
_cell.angle_gamma   90.00
#
_symmetry.space_group_name_H-M   'P 1'
#
loop_
_entity.id
_entity.type
_entity.pdbx_description
1 polymer ?
#
loop_
_entity_poly.entity_id
_entity_poly.type
_entity_poly.pdbx_seq_one_letter_code
_entity_poly.pdbx_strand_id
1 'polypeptide(L)'
;MAATKPYKLDLEPQKRNVFVTQLHARDDEDDITQIPVVREPGHRLLESSTNTRQRTLLLKQEVETDKVDAELEAKRREFKERMEACEKRRIEVQKKQQRMKDRVSKFEKFIEENEVKQRRAIQKYQQEVRLRAMKKSELQILTEQLEEIKQRHRSLQKLLAQYKKYETYLLAVVEAMPEDYITSSEDKVKGLMMRHRTLDEANKDLLSNLNAIGDEFEATKAKLDLLKQEDNTKKLWYNSQLAELKTLEEQKSGKNQRKEQNFLLTKDNLKFKRTELGITLMAIDNIYEKCRKEKSYDLPADKVNIDDKLKHIEYHLKEREQVAYIVQTDTGTTIDSFKPDSPKPNKEKQTKSVRVKVP
;
A
#
# COMPACT_ATOMS: atom_id res chain seq x y z
N MET A 1 62.75 -5.38 -59.65
CA MET A 1 63.39 -5.82 -60.90
C MET A 1 62.53 -5.36 -62.07
N ALA A 2 63.01 -4.37 -62.84
CA ALA A 2 62.45 -3.99 -64.14
C ALA A 2 63.61 -3.42 -64.96
N ALA A 3 64.00 -4.14 -66.00
CA ALA A 3 65.20 -3.90 -66.79
C ALA A 3 65.01 -2.71 -67.75
N THR A 4 65.93 -1.74 -67.68
CA THR A 4 66.07 -0.61 -68.59
C THR A 4 66.73 -1.06 -69.89
N LYS A 5 66.02 -0.94 -71.02
CA LYS A 5 66.60 -1.14 -72.36
C LYS A 5 67.33 0.15 -72.79
N PRO A 6 68.57 0.09 -73.30
CA PRO A 6 69.24 1.26 -73.85
C PRO A 6 68.80 1.51 -75.30
N TYR A 7 68.32 2.72 -75.58
CA TYR A 7 68.05 3.17 -76.95
C TYR A 7 69.38 3.49 -77.65
N LYS A 8 69.61 2.87 -78.80
CA LYS A 8 70.77 3.08 -79.68
C LYS A 8 70.43 4.16 -80.69
N LEU A 9 71.23 5.24 -80.71
CA LEU A 9 71.09 6.37 -81.62
C LEU A 9 71.98 6.11 -82.85
N ASP A 10 71.38 5.74 -83.98
CA ASP A 10 72.11 5.62 -85.25
C ASP A 10 72.23 7.00 -85.90
N LEU A 11 73.42 7.58 -85.85
CA LEU A 11 73.77 8.83 -86.53
C LEU A 11 74.41 8.49 -87.89
N GLU A 12 73.80 8.97 -88.98
CA GLU A 12 74.42 8.92 -90.32
C GLU A 12 75.69 9.80 -90.35
N PRO A 13 76.78 9.36 -91.01
CA PRO A 13 78.02 10.12 -91.05
C PRO A 13 77.95 11.37 -91.95
N GLN A 14 78.44 12.45 -91.35
CA GLN A 14 78.68 13.80 -91.85
C GLN A 14 79.39 13.84 -93.23
N LYS A 15 78.75 14.41 -94.26
CA LYS A 15 79.41 14.69 -95.56
C LYS A 15 80.21 16.00 -95.48
N ARG A 16 81.55 15.84 -95.52
CA ARG A 16 82.56 16.87 -95.76
C ARG A 16 82.55 17.20 -97.27
N ASN A 17 82.09 18.39 -97.65
CA ASN A 17 82.34 18.90 -99.00
C ASN A 17 83.60 19.78 -98.95
N VAL A 18 84.68 19.21 -99.48
CA VAL A 18 86.00 19.79 -99.64
C VAL A 18 86.05 20.52 -100.98
N PHE A 19 86.60 21.74 -100.97
CA PHE A 19 86.91 22.55 -102.15
C PHE A 19 87.90 21.83 -103.07
N VAL A 20 87.64 21.84 -104.38
CA VAL A 20 88.66 21.59 -105.42
C VAL A 20 88.60 22.72 -106.43
N THR A 21 89.52 23.67 -106.27
CA THR A 21 90.01 24.58 -107.30
C THR A 21 90.92 23.78 -108.23
N GLN A 22 90.58 23.68 -109.53
CA GLN A 22 91.59 23.49 -110.57
C GLN A 22 91.27 24.40 -111.75
N LEU A 23 92.15 25.39 -111.92
CA LEU A 23 92.35 26.17 -113.11
C LEU A 23 92.70 25.27 -114.30
N HIS A 24 92.10 25.52 -115.46
CA HIS A 24 92.72 25.26 -116.74
C HIS A 24 92.66 26.53 -117.58
N ALA A 25 93.84 27.06 -117.86
CA ALA A 25 94.10 28.09 -118.84
C ALA A 25 93.96 27.51 -120.25
N ARG A 26 93.26 28.23 -121.13
CA ARG A 26 93.58 28.26 -122.55
C ARG A 26 93.34 29.67 -123.07
N ASP A 27 94.38 30.14 -123.72
CA ASP A 27 94.52 31.39 -124.45
C ASP A 27 93.55 31.43 -125.62
N ASP A 28 92.88 32.56 -125.81
CA ASP A 28 92.42 33.04 -127.10
C ASP A 28 92.67 34.56 -127.12
N GLU A 29 93.41 34.97 -128.13
CA GLU A 29 93.98 36.29 -128.36
C GLU A 29 92.94 37.32 -128.83
N ASP A 30 93.29 38.60 -128.60
CA ASP A 30 92.96 39.78 -129.40
C ASP A 30 91.49 40.25 -129.56
N ASP A 31 91.14 41.31 -128.82
CA ASP A 31 90.84 42.60 -129.45
C ASP A 31 90.73 43.73 -128.39
N ILE A 32 91.85 44.43 -128.21
CA ILE A 32 91.95 45.61 -127.33
C ILE A 32 91.38 46.82 -128.07
N THR A 33 90.14 47.20 -127.77
CA THR A 33 89.62 48.54 -128.10
C THR A 33 89.99 49.52 -127.00
N GLN A 34 91.05 50.30 -127.24
CA GLN A 34 91.44 51.44 -126.42
C GLN A 34 90.32 52.48 -126.39
N ILE A 35 89.67 52.66 -125.23
CA ILE A 35 88.78 53.78 -124.97
C ILE A 35 89.62 54.92 -124.35
N PRO A 36 89.71 56.10 -125.00
CA PRO A 36 90.53 57.21 -124.50
C PRO A 36 89.91 57.83 -123.24
N VAL A 37 90.74 57.96 -122.20
CA VAL A 37 90.43 58.64 -120.94
C VAL A 37 90.39 60.15 -121.19
N VAL A 38 89.19 60.72 -121.34
CA VAL A 38 88.98 62.19 -121.39
C VAL A 38 88.84 62.73 -119.97
N ARG A 39 89.87 63.44 -119.50
CA ARG A 39 89.92 64.16 -118.22
C ARG A 39 89.41 65.59 -118.38
N GLU A 40 88.12 65.79 -118.67
CA GLU A 40 87.54 67.15 -118.75
C GLU A 40 86.15 67.27 -118.07
N PRO A 41 85.88 68.38 -117.35
CA PRO A 41 84.66 68.58 -116.57
C PRO A 41 83.43 68.86 -117.45
N GLY A 42 82.33 68.13 -117.17
CA GLY A 42 81.13 68.01 -118.00
C GLY A 42 80.29 69.27 -118.31
N HIS A 43 80.72 70.47 -117.89
CA HIS A 43 80.06 71.72 -118.25
C HIS A 43 80.52 72.29 -119.60
N ARG A 44 81.67 71.85 -120.13
CA ARG A 44 82.22 72.31 -121.43
C ARG A 44 81.87 71.43 -122.63
N LEU A 45 81.20 70.30 -122.40
CA LEU A 45 80.75 69.36 -123.44
C LEU A 45 79.30 69.60 -123.89
N LEU A 46 78.67 70.69 -123.42
CA LEU A 46 77.26 71.00 -123.71
C LEU A 46 77.06 71.94 -124.92
N GLU A 47 78.13 72.41 -125.58
CA GLU A 47 78.07 73.49 -126.60
C GLU A 47 78.49 73.07 -128.03
N SER A 48 78.79 71.79 -128.27
CA SER A 48 79.22 71.30 -129.59
C SER A 48 78.43 70.07 -130.04
N SER A 49 77.78 70.21 -131.19
CA SER A 49 77.10 69.19 -132.00
C SER A 49 75.72 68.68 -131.50
N THR A 50 74.75 68.90 -132.37
CA THR A 50 73.30 68.85 -132.18
C THR A 50 72.66 67.47 -132.39
N ASN A 51 73.41 66.36 -132.31
CA ASN A 51 72.87 65.01 -132.58
C ASN A 51 73.26 63.91 -131.56
N THR A 52 73.72 64.28 -130.35
CA THR A 52 74.10 63.32 -129.27
C THR A 52 73.43 63.63 -127.92
N ARG A 53 72.19 64.14 -127.94
CA ARG A 53 71.44 64.56 -126.73
C ARG A 53 70.28 63.65 -126.30
N GLN A 54 69.71 62.80 -127.17
CA GLN A 54 68.57 61.95 -126.76
C GLN A 54 69.03 60.66 -126.08
N ARG A 55 70.09 60.02 -126.59
CA ARG A 55 70.56 58.73 -126.07
C ARG A 55 71.19 58.84 -124.68
N THR A 56 71.88 59.94 -124.36
CA THR A 56 72.46 60.19 -123.03
C THR A 56 71.44 60.72 -122.01
N LEU A 57 70.37 61.37 -122.46
CA LEU A 57 69.29 61.87 -121.61
C LEU A 57 68.30 60.75 -121.28
N LEU A 58 68.02 59.87 -122.23
CA LEU A 58 67.34 58.60 -121.98
C LEU A 58 68.15 57.73 -121.01
N LEU A 59 69.47 57.62 -121.19
CA LEU A 59 70.32 56.87 -120.25
C LEU A 59 70.35 57.50 -118.84
N LYS A 60 70.28 58.83 -118.72
CA LYS A 60 70.15 59.51 -117.43
C LYS A 60 68.78 59.28 -116.79
N GLN A 61 67.70 59.34 -117.57
CA GLN A 61 66.36 59.00 -117.08
C GLN A 61 66.27 57.53 -116.70
N GLU A 62 66.89 56.62 -117.46
CA GLU A 62 66.97 55.18 -117.16
C GLU A 62 67.75 54.94 -115.86
N VAL A 63 68.88 55.62 -115.65
CA VAL A 63 69.62 55.58 -114.38
C VAL A 63 68.85 56.21 -113.21
N GLU A 64 68.06 57.26 -113.45
CA GLU A 64 67.21 57.86 -112.41
C GLU A 64 66.00 57.00 -112.09
N THR A 65 65.36 56.38 -113.09
CA THR A 65 64.29 55.39 -112.87
C THR A 65 64.82 54.15 -112.18
N ASP A 66 66.00 53.65 -112.56
CA ASP A 66 66.65 52.51 -111.91
C ASP A 66 67.02 52.82 -110.45
N LYS A 67 67.45 54.06 -110.16
CA LYS A 67 67.69 54.50 -108.77
C LYS A 67 66.40 54.59 -107.97
N VAL A 68 65.35 55.18 -108.53
CA VAL A 68 64.03 55.27 -107.88
C VAL A 68 63.44 53.88 -107.70
N ASP A 69 63.59 52.98 -108.67
CA ASP A 69 63.15 51.59 -108.59
C ASP A 69 63.96 50.81 -107.56
N ALA A 70 65.28 51.03 -107.47
CA ALA A 70 66.11 50.46 -106.41
C ALA A 70 65.74 50.98 -105.01
N GLU A 71 65.41 52.26 -104.86
CA GLU A 71 64.91 52.85 -103.61
C GLU A 71 63.50 52.35 -103.25
N LEU A 72 62.63 52.20 -104.24
CA LEU A 72 61.28 51.63 -104.08
C LEU A 72 61.36 50.15 -103.68
N GLU A 73 62.25 49.39 -104.29
CA GLU A 73 62.54 48.00 -103.92
C GLU A 73 63.16 47.90 -102.52
N ALA A 74 64.05 48.82 -102.14
CA ALA A 74 64.59 48.89 -100.79
C ALA A 74 63.49 49.20 -99.77
N LYS A 75 62.59 50.15 -100.04
CA LYS A 75 61.45 50.47 -99.17
C LYS A 75 60.39 49.36 -99.12
N ARG A 76 60.14 48.67 -100.24
CA ARG A 76 59.30 47.47 -100.27
C ARG A 76 59.92 46.34 -99.44
N ARG A 77 61.24 46.15 -99.51
CA ARG A 77 61.97 45.20 -98.66
C ARG A 77 61.88 45.59 -97.18
N GLU A 78 62.17 46.83 -96.82
CA GLU A 78 62.03 47.32 -95.43
C GLU A 78 60.60 47.15 -94.89
N PHE A 79 59.58 47.46 -95.70
CA PHE A 79 58.18 47.29 -95.30
C PHE A 79 57.82 45.82 -95.13
N LYS A 80 58.25 44.96 -96.05
CA LYS A 80 58.07 43.50 -95.95
C LYS A 80 58.73 42.95 -94.70
N GLU A 81 59.97 43.35 -94.39
CA GLU A 81 60.68 42.96 -93.17
C GLU A 81 59.96 43.44 -91.90
N ARG A 82 59.47 44.69 -91.87
CA ARG A 82 58.67 45.19 -90.74
C ARG A 82 57.35 44.43 -90.58
N MET A 83 56.66 44.14 -91.67
CA MET A 83 55.43 43.35 -91.65
C MET A 83 55.69 41.92 -91.17
N GLU A 84 56.76 41.29 -91.62
CA GLU A 84 57.19 39.97 -91.13
C GLU A 84 57.58 40.01 -89.64
N ALA A 85 58.25 41.06 -89.16
CA ALA A 85 58.58 41.22 -87.75
C ALA A 85 57.32 41.45 -86.89
N CYS A 86 56.37 42.26 -87.36
CA CYS A 86 55.07 42.46 -86.72
C CYS A 86 54.26 41.16 -86.69
N GLU A 87 54.25 40.39 -87.78
CA GLU A 87 53.56 39.10 -87.83
C GLU A 87 54.19 38.08 -86.88
N LYS A 88 55.53 37.99 -86.85
CA LYS A 88 56.27 37.17 -85.87
C LYS A 88 55.91 37.57 -84.44
N ARG A 89 55.90 38.87 -84.13
CA ARG A 89 55.53 39.39 -82.80
C ARG A 89 54.06 39.10 -82.46
N ARG A 90 53.14 39.22 -83.42
CA ARG A 90 51.72 38.87 -83.28
C ARG A 90 51.56 37.40 -82.92
N ILE A 91 52.23 36.51 -83.67
CA ILE A 91 52.23 35.07 -83.41
C ILE A 91 52.83 34.76 -82.04
N GLU A 92 53.92 35.41 -81.64
CA GLU A 92 54.52 35.23 -80.31
C GLU A 92 53.60 35.66 -79.17
N VAL A 93 52.94 36.81 -79.29
CA VAL A 93 51.97 37.30 -78.30
C VAL A 93 50.77 36.36 -78.23
N GLN A 94 50.24 35.91 -79.37
CA GLN A 94 49.15 34.93 -79.41
C GLN A 94 49.56 33.60 -78.76
N LYS A 95 50.77 33.10 -79.03
CA LYS A 95 51.31 31.91 -78.36
C LYS A 95 51.45 32.11 -76.85
N LYS A 96 51.92 33.27 -76.39
CA LYS A 96 52.03 33.61 -74.96
C LYS A 96 50.65 33.69 -74.30
N GLN A 97 49.67 34.31 -74.97
CA GLN A 97 48.29 34.39 -74.49
C GLN A 97 47.65 33.00 -74.40
N GLN A 98 47.84 32.15 -75.42
CA GLN A 98 47.34 30.78 -75.39
C GLN A 98 47.98 29.97 -74.25
N ARG A 99 49.30 30.05 -74.07
CA ARG A 99 50.01 29.43 -72.94
C ARG A 99 49.47 29.91 -71.58
N MET A 100 49.15 31.19 -71.46
CA MET A 100 48.56 31.75 -70.24
C MET A 100 47.15 31.18 -70.00
N LYS A 101 46.30 31.15 -71.03
CA LYS A 101 44.96 30.55 -70.96
C LYS A 101 45.02 29.07 -70.57
N ASP A 102 45.93 28.31 -71.19
CA ASP A 102 46.12 26.89 -70.86
C ASP A 102 46.60 26.71 -69.41
N ARG A 103 47.45 27.61 -68.90
CA ARG A 103 47.92 27.60 -67.51
C ARG A 103 46.79 27.94 -66.54
N VAL A 104 45.98 28.95 -66.83
CA VAL A 104 44.80 29.31 -66.03
C VAL A 104 43.82 28.14 -65.98
N SER A 105 43.48 27.55 -67.12
CA SER A 105 42.57 26.38 -67.16
C SER A 105 43.12 25.18 -66.39
N LYS A 106 44.44 24.94 -66.41
CA LYS A 106 45.06 23.90 -65.58
C LYS A 106 44.95 24.21 -64.09
N PHE A 107 45.13 25.46 -63.69
CA PHE A 107 44.99 25.87 -62.28
C PHE A 107 43.54 25.83 -61.81
N GLU A 108 42.58 26.27 -62.62
CA GLU A 108 41.15 26.14 -62.33
C GLU A 108 40.78 24.68 -62.08
N LYS A 109 41.17 23.78 -62.99
CA LYS A 109 40.96 22.32 -62.80
C LYS A 109 41.63 21.80 -61.53
N PHE A 110 42.86 22.24 -61.23
CA PHE A 110 43.56 21.83 -60.01
C PHE A 110 42.85 22.33 -58.74
N ILE A 111 42.34 23.56 -58.74
CA ILE A 111 41.57 24.13 -57.62
C ILE A 111 40.27 23.34 -57.45
N GLU A 112 39.52 23.10 -58.53
CA GLU A 112 38.29 22.30 -58.49
C GLU A 112 38.54 20.88 -57.96
N GLU A 113 39.57 20.19 -58.45
CA GLU A 113 39.94 18.87 -57.95
C GLU A 113 40.36 18.90 -56.48
N ASN A 114 41.08 19.94 -56.05
CA ASN A 114 41.48 20.10 -54.65
C ASN A 114 40.27 20.36 -53.75
N GLU A 115 39.36 21.23 -54.17
CA GLU A 115 38.11 21.47 -53.46
C GLU A 115 37.27 20.19 -53.34
N VAL A 116 37.18 19.40 -54.42
CA VAL A 116 36.49 18.10 -54.36
C VAL A 116 37.18 17.15 -53.38
N LYS A 117 38.52 17.09 -53.35
CA LYS A 117 39.28 16.30 -52.37
C LYS A 117 39.04 16.79 -50.94
N GLN A 118 39.07 18.11 -50.72
CA GLN A 118 38.81 18.72 -49.42
C GLN A 118 37.38 18.44 -48.96
N ARG A 119 36.37 18.64 -49.81
CA ARG A 119 34.97 18.33 -49.50
C ARG A 119 34.78 16.86 -49.17
N ARG A 120 35.36 15.94 -49.94
CA ARG A 120 35.32 14.50 -49.65
C ARG A 120 35.98 14.16 -48.31
N ALA A 121 37.14 14.74 -48.02
CA ALA A 121 37.83 14.54 -46.75
C ALA A 121 37.01 15.05 -45.56
N ILE A 122 36.42 16.24 -45.67
CA ILE A 122 35.54 16.81 -44.64
C ILE A 122 34.30 15.95 -44.44
N GLN A 123 33.64 15.52 -45.51
CA GLN A 123 32.46 14.65 -45.43
C GLN A 123 32.79 13.32 -44.76
N LYS A 124 33.91 12.69 -45.13
CA LYS A 124 34.37 11.45 -44.51
C LYS A 124 34.64 11.64 -43.02
N TYR A 125 35.35 12.70 -42.65
CA TYR A 125 35.61 13.05 -41.25
C TYR A 125 34.30 13.26 -40.47
N GLN A 126 33.35 14.03 -41.02
CA GLN A 126 32.06 14.26 -40.38
C GLN A 126 31.27 12.96 -40.20
N GLN A 127 31.28 12.06 -41.19
CA GLN A 127 30.64 10.76 -41.11
C GLN A 127 31.29 9.88 -40.03
N GLU A 128 32.63 9.84 -39.96
CA GLU A 128 33.36 9.10 -38.94
C GLU A 128 33.08 9.65 -37.53
N VAL A 129 33.01 10.97 -37.36
CA VAL A 129 32.65 11.60 -36.07
C VAL A 129 31.23 11.23 -35.65
N ARG A 130 30.25 11.29 -36.56
CA ARG A 130 28.86 10.88 -36.27
C ARG A 130 28.79 9.40 -35.91
N LEU A 131 29.43 8.53 -36.68
CA LEU A 131 29.46 7.10 -36.42
C LEU A 131 30.12 6.79 -35.07
N ARG A 132 31.23 7.47 -34.74
CA ARG A 132 31.89 7.34 -33.45
C ARG A 132 31.00 7.79 -32.31
N ALA A 133 30.25 8.88 -32.47
CA ALA A 133 29.29 9.34 -31.46
C ALA A 133 28.18 8.32 -31.23
N MET A 134 27.56 7.79 -32.31
CA MET A 134 26.53 6.76 -32.22
C MET A 134 27.06 5.48 -31.55
N LYS A 135 28.24 5.01 -31.95
CA LYS A 135 28.86 3.82 -31.35
C LYS A 135 29.22 4.03 -29.88
N LYS A 136 29.62 5.25 -29.49
CA LYS A 136 29.88 5.59 -28.10
C LYS A 136 28.61 5.58 -27.26
N SER A 137 27.50 6.12 -27.76
CA SER A 137 26.21 6.05 -27.05
C SER A 137 25.69 4.61 -26.95
N GLU A 138 25.80 3.82 -28.02
CA GLU A 138 25.46 2.39 -27.99
C GLU A 138 26.30 1.64 -26.95
N LEU A 139 27.61 1.90 -26.89
CA LEU A 139 28.50 1.30 -25.89
C LEU A 139 28.07 1.68 -24.48
N GLN A 140 27.75 2.95 -24.22
CA GLN A 140 27.28 3.41 -22.91
C GLN A 140 26.02 2.67 -22.46
N ILE A 141 24.99 2.62 -23.32
CA ILE A 141 23.74 1.91 -23.04
C ILE A 141 24.02 0.43 -22.75
N LEU A 142 24.86 -0.22 -23.57
CA LEU A 142 25.16 -1.63 -23.40
C LEU A 142 25.96 -1.89 -22.11
N THR A 143 26.85 -0.98 -21.71
CA THR A 143 27.58 -1.09 -20.44
C THR A 143 26.68 -0.90 -19.24
N GLU A 144 25.69 0.00 -19.30
CA GLU A 144 24.70 0.18 -18.24
C GLU A 144 23.84 -1.08 -18.07
N GLN A 145 23.30 -1.61 -19.17
CA GLN A 145 22.52 -2.86 -19.15
C GLN A 145 23.33 -4.04 -18.61
N LEU A 146 24.61 -4.13 -18.98
CA LEU A 146 25.50 -5.17 -18.50
C LEU A 146 25.70 -5.06 -16.97
N GLU A 147 25.88 -3.85 -16.45
CA GLU A 147 26.04 -3.64 -15.01
C GLU A 147 24.74 -3.94 -14.24
N GLU A 148 23.58 -3.56 -14.77
CA GLU A 148 22.28 -3.92 -14.20
C GLU A 148 22.11 -5.45 -14.11
N ILE A 149 22.41 -6.17 -15.20
CA ILE A 149 22.33 -7.62 -15.23
C ILE A 149 23.31 -8.24 -14.24
N LYS A 150 24.55 -7.71 -14.12
CA LYS A 150 25.52 -8.16 -13.12
C LYS A 150 25.03 -7.94 -11.69
N GLN A 151 24.44 -6.80 -11.40
CA GLN A 151 23.88 -6.51 -10.09
C GLN A 151 22.73 -7.46 -9.76
N ARG A 152 21.82 -7.70 -10.70
CA ARG A 152 20.75 -8.69 -10.56
C ARG A 152 21.28 -10.10 -10.38
N HIS A 153 22.32 -10.47 -11.12
CA HIS A 153 22.96 -11.78 -10.95
C HIS A 153 23.56 -11.94 -9.56
N ARG A 154 24.28 -10.93 -9.06
CA ARG A 154 24.83 -10.93 -7.70
C ARG A 154 23.75 -11.01 -6.63
N SER A 155 22.63 -10.30 -6.78
CA SER A 155 21.53 -10.35 -5.81
C SER A 155 20.85 -11.73 -5.82
N LEU A 156 20.58 -12.29 -7.00
CA LEU A 156 20.05 -13.65 -7.15
C LEU A 156 21.01 -14.70 -6.60
N GLN A 157 22.31 -14.56 -6.81
CA GLN A 157 23.31 -15.48 -6.26
C GLN A 157 23.35 -15.45 -4.73
N LYS A 158 23.26 -14.26 -4.13
CA LYS A 158 23.13 -14.13 -2.66
C LYS A 158 21.85 -14.80 -2.16
N LEU A 159 20.74 -14.59 -2.86
CA LEU A 159 19.45 -15.17 -2.51
C LEU A 159 19.48 -16.70 -2.63
N LEU A 160 20.10 -17.23 -3.67
CA LEU A 160 20.29 -18.67 -3.86
C LEU A 160 21.16 -19.26 -2.76
N ALA A 161 22.26 -18.60 -2.38
CA ALA A 161 23.10 -19.03 -1.26
C ALA A 161 22.31 -19.05 0.07
N GLN A 162 21.43 -18.07 0.30
CA GLN A 162 20.53 -18.06 1.45
C GLN A 162 19.48 -19.17 1.40
N TYR A 163 18.97 -19.54 0.22
CA TYR A 163 17.97 -20.60 0.10
C TYR A 163 18.54 -22.01 0.10
N LYS A 164 19.81 -22.18 -0.27
CA LYS A 164 20.51 -23.47 -0.31
C LYS A 164 20.50 -24.22 1.02
N LYS A 165 20.52 -23.52 2.17
CA LYS A 165 20.38 -24.15 3.50
C LYS A 165 19.00 -24.79 3.71
N TYR A 166 17.94 -24.21 3.13
CA TYR A 166 16.60 -24.78 3.23
C TYR A 166 16.42 -25.93 2.24
N GLU A 167 16.98 -25.82 1.04
CA GLU A 167 17.02 -26.92 0.06
C GLU A 167 17.71 -28.15 0.66
N THR A 168 18.93 -27.99 1.20
CA THR A 168 19.67 -29.09 1.85
C THR A 168 18.90 -29.69 3.03
N TYR A 169 18.26 -28.86 3.85
CA TYR A 169 17.37 -29.36 4.90
C TYR A 169 16.18 -30.15 4.36
N LEU A 170 15.47 -29.63 3.36
CA LEU A 170 14.31 -30.30 2.77
C LEU A 170 14.68 -31.63 2.10
N LEU A 171 15.84 -31.70 1.45
CA LEU A 171 16.37 -32.93 0.90
C LEU A 171 16.69 -33.94 2.01
N ALA A 172 17.32 -33.52 3.10
CA ALA A 172 17.58 -34.38 4.25
C ALA A 172 16.28 -34.89 4.91
N VAL A 173 15.24 -34.06 4.96
CA VAL A 173 13.91 -34.49 5.43
C VAL A 173 13.30 -35.52 4.48
N VAL A 174 13.40 -35.30 3.16
CA VAL A 174 12.93 -36.27 2.17
C VAL A 174 13.66 -37.62 2.29
N GLU A 175 14.96 -37.61 2.58
CA GLU A 175 15.76 -38.83 2.83
C GLU A 175 15.35 -39.55 4.12
N ALA A 176 15.00 -38.81 5.17
CA ALA A 176 14.58 -39.39 6.45
C ALA A 176 13.13 -39.91 6.45
N MET A 177 12.34 -39.58 5.43
CA MET A 177 10.94 -39.98 5.36
C MET A 177 10.74 -41.35 4.68
N PRO A 178 9.70 -42.11 5.08
CA PRO A 178 9.33 -43.35 4.39
C PRO A 178 9.04 -43.13 2.91
N GLU A 179 9.42 -44.08 2.05
CA GLU A 179 9.33 -43.95 0.59
C GLU A 179 7.91 -43.67 0.08
N ASP A 180 6.88 -44.18 0.77
CA ASP A 180 5.47 -44.06 0.38
C ASP A 180 4.77 -42.81 0.94
N TYR A 181 5.45 -41.97 1.71
CA TYR A 181 4.83 -40.82 2.38
C TYR A 181 4.34 -39.73 1.41
N ILE A 182 4.98 -39.62 0.24
CA ILE A 182 4.61 -38.69 -0.84
C ILE A 182 4.53 -39.50 -2.13
N THR A 183 3.32 -39.65 -2.67
CA THR A 183 3.04 -40.42 -3.89
C THR A 183 3.37 -39.70 -5.20
N SER A 184 3.76 -38.41 -5.12
CA SER A 184 4.01 -37.60 -6.31
C SER A 184 5.42 -37.82 -6.85
N SER A 185 5.51 -38.31 -8.09
CA SER A 185 6.75 -38.81 -8.70
C SER A 185 7.70 -37.72 -9.24
N GLU A 186 7.23 -36.48 -9.41
CA GLU A 186 8.01 -35.47 -10.16
C GLU A 186 8.96 -34.65 -9.25
N ASP A 187 8.60 -34.39 -8.00
CA ASP A 187 9.46 -33.72 -7.02
C ASP A 187 8.95 -33.97 -5.58
N LYS A 188 9.70 -34.78 -4.82
CA LYS A 188 9.38 -35.11 -3.43
C LYS A 188 9.41 -33.88 -2.50
N VAL A 189 10.28 -32.90 -2.78
CA VAL A 189 10.35 -31.66 -1.97
C VAL A 189 9.11 -30.81 -2.19
N LYS A 190 8.70 -30.64 -3.45
CA LYS A 190 7.45 -29.93 -3.77
C LYS A 190 6.23 -30.64 -3.19
N GLY A 191 6.19 -31.97 -3.25
CA GLY A 191 5.14 -32.77 -2.61
C GLY A 191 5.08 -32.54 -1.10
N LEU A 192 6.23 -32.49 -0.42
CA LEU A 192 6.32 -32.18 1.01
C LEU A 192 5.80 -30.78 1.32
N MET A 193 6.19 -29.77 0.53
CA MET A 193 5.71 -28.40 0.70
C MET A 193 4.19 -28.28 0.51
N MET A 194 3.64 -28.95 -0.50
CA MET A 194 2.19 -28.96 -0.73
C MET A 194 1.45 -29.61 0.43
N ARG A 195 1.95 -30.74 0.93
CA ARG A 195 1.35 -31.41 2.09
C ARG A 195 1.42 -30.54 3.35
N HIS A 196 2.58 -29.93 3.63
CA HIS A 196 2.73 -29.01 4.74
C HIS A 196 1.72 -27.88 4.65
N ARG A 197 1.55 -27.28 3.46
CA ARG A 197 0.56 -26.24 3.23
C ARG A 197 -0.85 -26.70 3.55
N THR A 198 -1.27 -27.87 3.06
CA THR A 198 -2.61 -28.40 3.35
C THR A 198 -2.79 -28.68 4.84
N LEU A 199 -1.77 -29.22 5.52
CA LEU A 199 -1.82 -29.45 6.97
C LEU A 199 -1.87 -28.14 7.77
N ASP A 200 -1.12 -27.11 7.35
CA ASP A 200 -1.16 -25.78 7.96
C ASP A 200 -2.52 -25.13 7.79
N GLU A 201 -3.11 -25.21 6.59
CA GLU A 201 -4.45 -24.69 6.31
C GLU A 201 -5.48 -25.42 7.18
N ALA A 202 -5.46 -26.75 7.20
CA ALA A 202 -6.34 -27.54 8.06
C ALA A 202 -6.14 -27.23 9.56
N ASN A 203 -4.91 -27.03 10.01
CA ASN A 203 -4.63 -26.68 11.41
C ASN A 203 -5.17 -25.29 11.76
N LYS A 204 -5.03 -24.30 10.87
CA LYS A 204 -5.63 -22.98 11.05
C LYS A 204 -7.15 -23.05 11.15
N ASP A 205 -7.78 -23.86 10.31
CA ASP A 205 -9.22 -24.07 10.35
C ASP A 205 -9.65 -24.74 11.66
N LEU A 206 -8.92 -25.76 12.12
CA LEU A 206 -9.17 -26.42 13.40
C LEU A 206 -9.01 -25.46 14.59
N LEU A 207 -7.98 -24.61 14.58
CA LEU A 207 -7.78 -23.59 15.62
C LEU A 207 -8.89 -22.55 15.60
N SER A 208 -9.33 -22.11 14.42
CA SER A 208 -10.47 -21.20 14.29
C SER A 208 -11.75 -21.81 14.85
N ASN A 209 -12.01 -23.08 14.52
CA ASN A 209 -13.17 -23.81 15.04
C ASN A 209 -13.08 -24.02 16.56
N LEU A 210 -11.89 -24.32 17.09
CA LEU A 210 -11.67 -24.44 18.53
C LEU A 210 -11.99 -23.14 19.25
N ASN A 211 -11.54 -22.00 18.71
CA ASN A 211 -11.84 -20.69 19.28
C ASN A 211 -13.34 -20.40 19.22
N ALA A 212 -14.01 -20.67 18.10
CA ALA A 212 -15.45 -20.49 17.97
C ALA A 212 -16.25 -21.33 19.00
N ILE A 213 -15.87 -22.60 19.17
CA ILE A 213 -16.47 -23.47 20.20
C ILE A 213 -16.16 -22.96 21.61
N GLY A 214 -14.96 -22.43 21.84
CA GLY A 214 -14.58 -21.77 23.08
C GLY A 214 -15.48 -20.59 23.42
N ASP A 215 -15.72 -19.71 22.45
CA ASP A 215 -16.60 -18.55 22.59
C ASP A 215 -18.06 -18.97 22.86
N GLU A 216 -18.56 -20.00 22.17
CA GLU A 216 -19.90 -20.57 22.41
C GLU A 216 -20.00 -21.19 23.82
N PHE A 217 -18.96 -21.88 24.26
CA PHE A 217 -18.90 -22.45 25.60
C PHE A 217 -18.90 -21.36 26.67
N GLU A 218 -18.12 -20.29 26.49
CA GLU A 218 -18.12 -19.16 27.43
C GLU A 218 -19.49 -18.46 27.47
N ALA A 219 -20.13 -18.27 26.31
CA ALA A 219 -21.47 -17.67 26.23
C ALA A 219 -22.53 -18.54 26.92
N THR A 220 -22.50 -19.86 26.73
CA THR A 220 -23.43 -20.79 27.39
C THR A 220 -23.18 -20.89 28.88
N LYS A 221 -21.91 -20.88 29.31
CA LYS A 221 -21.53 -20.82 30.73
C LYS A 221 -22.02 -19.55 31.40
N ALA A 222 -21.84 -18.39 30.76
CA ALA A 222 -22.35 -17.12 31.27
C ALA A 222 -23.88 -17.14 31.44
N LYS A 223 -24.62 -17.68 30.46
CA LYS A 223 -26.09 -17.87 30.57
C LYS A 223 -26.47 -18.79 31.73
N LEU A 224 -25.74 -19.89 31.92
CA LEU A 224 -25.99 -20.81 33.03
C LEU A 224 -25.75 -20.14 34.39
N ASP A 225 -24.69 -19.34 34.51
CA ASP A 225 -24.37 -18.64 35.76
C ASP A 225 -25.41 -17.55 36.08
N LEU A 226 -25.91 -16.83 35.07
CA LEU A 226 -27.04 -15.91 35.25
C LEU A 226 -28.29 -16.65 35.74
N LEU A 227 -28.65 -17.78 35.13
CA LEU A 227 -29.82 -18.56 35.54
C LEU A 227 -29.68 -19.11 36.96
N LYS A 228 -28.49 -19.55 37.36
CA LYS A 228 -28.20 -19.94 38.75
C LYS A 228 -28.36 -18.77 39.72
N GLN A 229 -27.92 -17.56 39.35
CA GLN A 229 -28.09 -16.37 40.18
C GLN A 229 -29.57 -16.00 40.33
N GLU A 230 -30.34 -16.04 39.24
CA GLU A 230 -31.79 -15.83 39.28
C GLU A 230 -32.49 -16.85 40.19
N ASP A 231 -32.16 -18.13 40.05
CA ASP A 231 -32.77 -19.18 40.87
C ASP A 231 -32.38 -19.08 42.34
N ASN A 232 -31.15 -18.70 42.64
CA ASN A 232 -30.73 -18.41 44.02
C ASN A 232 -31.52 -17.20 44.58
N THR A 233 -31.74 -16.17 43.77
CA THR A 233 -32.55 -15.00 44.15
C THR A 233 -34.01 -15.41 44.42
N LYS A 234 -34.60 -16.24 43.56
CA LYS A 234 -35.95 -16.80 43.77
C LYS A 234 -36.01 -17.65 45.04
N LYS A 235 -35.02 -18.51 45.30
CA LYS A 235 -34.95 -19.29 46.54
C LYS A 235 -34.90 -18.41 47.78
N LEU A 236 -34.11 -17.34 47.77
CA LEU A 236 -34.06 -16.36 48.86
C LEU A 236 -35.42 -15.68 49.05
N TRP A 237 -36.08 -15.30 47.95
CA TRP A 237 -37.42 -14.72 47.99
C TRP A 237 -38.46 -15.68 48.60
N TYR A 238 -38.51 -16.94 48.13
CA TYR A 238 -39.40 -17.96 48.68
C TYR A 238 -39.09 -18.26 50.16
N ASN A 239 -37.82 -18.30 50.55
CA ASN A 239 -37.44 -18.48 51.95
C ASN A 239 -37.90 -17.30 52.82
N SER A 240 -37.82 -16.07 52.31
CA SER A 240 -38.34 -14.89 53.01
C SER A 240 -39.86 -14.99 53.18
N GLN A 241 -40.59 -15.38 52.14
CA GLN A 241 -42.04 -15.59 52.22
C GLN A 241 -42.41 -16.72 53.20
N LEU A 242 -41.66 -17.83 53.17
CA LEU A 242 -41.87 -18.94 54.09
C LEU A 242 -41.65 -18.52 55.55
N ALA A 243 -40.61 -17.71 55.81
CA ALA A 243 -40.37 -17.15 57.13
C ALA A 243 -41.54 -16.26 57.57
N GLU A 244 -42.04 -15.39 56.70
CA GLU A 244 -43.21 -14.55 56.99
C GLU A 244 -44.45 -15.42 57.32
N LEU A 245 -44.76 -16.42 56.50
CA LEU A 245 -45.88 -17.33 56.75
C LEU A 245 -45.73 -18.10 58.06
N LYS A 246 -44.52 -18.56 58.42
CA LYS A 246 -44.26 -19.20 59.71
C LYS A 246 -44.49 -18.26 60.88
N THR A 247 -44.02 -17.01 60.80
CA THR A 247 -44.28 -16.02 61.87
C THR A 247 -45.78 -15.76 62.03
N LEU A 248 -46.54 -15.74 60.92
CA LEU A 248 -47.99 -15.59 60.95
C LEU A 248 -48.68 -16.79 61.58
N GLU A 249 -48.25 -18.01 61.23
CA GLU A 249 -48.73 -19.25 61.83
C GLU A 249 -48.49 -19.28 63.34
N GLU A 250 -47.25 -19.01 63.78
CA GLU A 250 -46.90 -18.92 65.20
C GLU A 250 -47.75 -17.88 65.93
N GLN A 251 -47.98 -16.72 65.31
CA GLN A 251 -48.84 -15.68 65.88
C GLN A 251 -50.30 -16.16 66.03
N LYS A 252 -50.83 -16.86 65.02
CA LYS A 252 -52.20 -17.40 65.05
C LYS A 252 -52.34 -18.54 66.04
N SER A 253 -51.38 -19.47 66.06
CA SER A 253 -51.30 -20.58 67.02
C SER A 253 -51.22 -20.06 68.45
N GLY A 254 -50.34 -19.09 68.73
CA GLY A 254 -50.24 -18.45 70.05
C GLY A 254 -51.52 -17.73 70.47
N LYS A 255 -52.21 -17.05 69.54
CA LYS A 255 -53.55 -16.47 69.80
C LYS A 255 -54.59 -17.55 70.10
N ASN A 256 -54.57 -18.66 69.38
CA ASN A 256 -55.50 -19.77 69.57
C ASN A 256 -55.29 -20.44 70.93
N GLN A 257 -54.04 -20.75 71.28
CA GLN A 257 -53.68 -21.33 72.58
C GLN A 257 -54.11 -20.41 73.73
N ARG A 258 -53.92 -19.09 73.62
CA ARG A 258 -54.43 -18.13 74.62
C ARG A 258 -55.94 -18.19 74.78
N LYS A 259 -56.69 -18.27 73.67
CA LYS A 259 -58.16 -18.40 73.70
C LYS A 259 -58.59 -19.72 74.32
N GLU A 260 -57.89 -20.81 74.03
CA GLU A 260 -58.17 -22.13 74.60
C GLU A 260 -57.93 -22.15 76.11
N GLN A 261 -56.81 -21.59 76.57
CA GLN A 261 -56.53 -21.43 78.01
C GLN A 261 -57.62 -20.60 78.70
N ASN A 262 -58.02 -19.47 78.12
CA ASN A 262 -59.12 -18.66 78.65
C ASN A 262 -60.44 -19.42 78.68
N PHE A 263 -60.73 -20.23 77.65
CA PHE A 263 -61.92 -21.07 77.60
C PHE A 263 -61.91 -22.14 78.68
N LEU A 264 -60.78 -22.83 78.90
CA LEU A 264 -60.63 -23.83 79.97
C LEU A 264 -60.83 -23.20 81.36
N LEU A 265 -60.17 -22.06 81.63
CA LEU A 265 -60.36 -21.33 82.88
C LEU A 265 -61.83 -20.93 83.09
N THR A 266 -62.49 -20.44 82.05
CA THR A 266 -63.91 -20.07 82.10
C THR A 266 -64.79 -21.30 82.32
N LYS A 267 -64.50 -22.41 81.64
CA LYS A 267 -65.22 -23.69 81.78
C LYS A 267 -65.09 -24.25 83.19
N ASP A 268 -63.91 -24.23 83.79
CA ASP A 268 -63.70 -24.72 85.15
C ASP A 268 -64.37 -23.80 86.18
N ASN A 269 -64.34 -22.49 85.96
CA ASN A 269 -65.12 -21.55 86.77
C ASN A 269 -66.64 -21.82 86.66
N LEU A 270 -67.15 -22.08 85.45
CA LEU A 270 -68.55 -22.48 85.25
C LEU A 270 -68.89 -23.82 85.92
N LYS A 271 -68.00 -24.82 85.87
CA LYS A 271 -68.19 -26.07 86.60
C LYS A 271 -68.27 -25.83 88.10
N PHE A 272 -67.37 -25.01 88.65
CA PHE A 272 -67.37 -24.66 90.08
C PHE A 272 -68.70 -23.99 90.47
N LYS A 273 -69.15 -22.98 89.71
CA LYS A 273 -70.46 -22.34 89.92
C LYS A 273 -71.62 -23.33 89.80
N ARG A 274 -71.56 -24.26 88.84
CA ARG A 274 -72.59 -25.31 88.68
C ARG A 274 -72.62 -26.26 89.87
N THR A 275 -71.47 -26.67 90.39
CA THR A 275 -71.40 -27.53 91.59
C THR A 275 -71.87 -26.79 92.83
N GLU A 276 -71.50 -25.51 92.99
CA GLU A 276 -71.96 -24.67 94.09
C GLU A 276 -73.49 -24.51 94.05
N LEU A 277 -74.07 -24.22 92.89
CA LEU A 277 -75.52 -24.22 92.68
C LEU A 277 -76.16 -25.59 92.97
N GLY A 278 -75.53 -26.69 92.57
CA GLY A 278 -76.02 -28.03 92.90
C GLY A 278 -76.06 -28.30 94.40
N ILE A 279 -75.02 -27.88 95.12
CA ILE A 279 -74.94 -28.01 96.59
C ILE A 279 -76.00 -27.14 97.27
N THR A 280 -76.20 -25.89 96.83
CA THR A 280 -77.23 -25.02 97.41
C THR A 280 -78.63 -25.56 97.14
N LEU A 281 -78.90 -26.09 95.94
CA LEU A 281 -80.17 -26.77 95.63
C LEU A 281 -80.39 -28.01 96.51
N MET A 282 -79.38 -28.87 96.68
CA MET A 282 -79.45 -30.01 97.60
C MET A 282 -79.67 -29.57 99.05
N ALA A 283 -79.06 -28.47 99.49
CA ALA A 283 -79.28 -27.92 100.83
C ALA A 283 -80.73 -27.43 100.99
N ILE A 284 -81.29 -26.75 99.98
CA ILE A 284 -82.69 -26.34 99.95
C ILE A 284 -83.59 -27.58 100.02
N ASP A 285 -83.32 -28.62 99.23
CA ASP A 285 -84.09 -29.87 99.24
C ASP A 285 -84.03 -30.57 100.61
N ASN A 286 -82.85 -30.67 101.20
CA ASN A 286 -82.65 -31.23 102.53
C ASN A 286 -83.40 -30.43 103.63
N ILE A 287 -83.40 -29.10 103.56
CA ILE A 287 -84.14 -28.26 104.51
C ILE A 287 -85.64 -28.40 104.28
N TYR A 288 -86.10 -28.39 103.01
CA TYR A 288 -87.50 -28.61 102.65
C TYR A 288 -88.01 -29.95 103.16
N GLU A 289 -87.25 -31.05 102.97
CA GLU A 289 -87.61 -32.36 103.50
C GLU A 289 -87.69 -32.39 105.02
N LYS A 290 -86.79 -31.67 105.72
CA LYS A 290 -86.84 -31.54 107.18
C LYS A 290 -88.08 -30.77 107.64
N CYS A 291 -88.44 -29.67 106.98
CA CYS A 291 -89.66 -28.92 107.24
C CYS A 291 -90.92 -29.73 106.91
N ARG A 292 -90.87 -30.58 105.87
CA ARG A 292 -91.99 -31.45 105.47
C ARG A 292 -92.24 -32.60 106.46
N LYS A 293 -91.21 -33.14 107.13
CA LYS A 293 -91.38 -34.25 108.10
C LYS A 293 -92.32 -33.94 109.27
N GLU A 294 -92.65 -32.67 109.50
CA GLU A 294 -93.54 -32.25 110.59
C GLU A 294 -95.03 -32.19 110.20
N LYS A 295 -95.40 -32.22 108.91
CA LYS A 295 -96.79 -32.28 108.42
C LYS A 295 -96.92 -33.34 107.33
N SER A 296 -97.65 -34.42 107.62
CA SER A 296 -97.81 -35.56 106.71
C SER A 296 -98.53 -35.18 105.39
N TYR A 297 -98.09 -35.79 104.29
CA TYR A 297 -98.58 -35.69 102.90
C TYR A 297 -98.14 -34.45 102.11
N ASP A 298 -97.01 -34.55 101.41
CA ASP A 298 -96.70 -33.72 100.23
C ASP A 298 -95.82 -34.50 99.22
N LEU A 299 -95.60 -33.99 98.01
CA LEU A 299 -94.84 -34.69 96.96
C LEU A 299 -93.33 -34.80 97.26
N PRO A 300 -92.61 -35.84 96.76
CA PRO A 300 -91.15 -35.97 96.93
C PRO A 300 -90.41 -34.70 96.48
N ALA A 301 -89.30 -34.37 97.16
CA ALA A 301 -88.53 -33.16 96.89
C ALA A 301 -88.19 -32.98 95.40
N ASP A 302 -87.94 -34.05 94.66
CA ASP A 302 -87.60 -34.01 93.23
C ASP A 302 -88.68 -33.47 92.30
N LYS A 303 -89.93 -33.26 92.76
CA LYS A 303 -91.07 -32.85 91.91
C LYS A 303 -91.65 -31.46 92.22
N VAL A 304 -91.11 -30.75 93.21
CA VAL A 304 -91.59 -29.42 93.62
C VAL A 304 -90.65 -28.34 93.08
N ASN A 305 -91.21 -27.24 92.56
CA ASN A 305 -90.42 -26.11 92.07
C ASN A 305 -89.65 -25.45 93.24
N ILE A 306 -88.45 -24.92 92.97
CA ILE A 306 -87.56 -24.35 93.99
C ILE A 306 -88.24 -23.20 94.74
N ASP A 307 -88.95 -22.33 94.02
CA ASP A 307 -89.68 -21.21 94.63
C ASP A 307 -90.74 -21.68 95.63
N ASP A 308 -91.39 -22.81 95.35
CA ASP A 308 -92.42 -23.36 96.24
C ASP A 308 -91.80 -24.09 97.43
N LYS A 309 -90.65 -24.76 97.24
CA LYS A 309 -89.85 -25.31 98.36
C LYS A 309 -89.42 -24.20 99.32
N LEU A 310 -88.91 -23.09 98.79
CA LEU A 310 -88.45 -21.96 99.61
C LEU A 310 -89.60 -21.28 100.35
N LYS A 311 -90.76 -21.05 99.71
CA LYS A 311 -91.96 -20.53 100.39
C LYS A 311 -92.43 -21.46 101.51
N HIS A 312 -92.33 -22.77 101.31
CA HIS A 312 -92.75 -23.72 102.33
C HIS A 312 -91.78 -23.77 103.51
N ILE A 313 -90.47 -23.65 103.25
CA ILE A 313 -89.45 -23.45 104.29
C ILE A 313 -89.72 -22.13 105.03
N GLU A 314 -90.04 -21.04 104.31
CA GLU A 314 -90.37 -19.74 104.89
C GLU A 314 -91.62 -19.79 105.77
N TYR A 315 -92.68 -20.46 105.31
CA TYR A 315 -93.90 -20.67 106.09
C TYR A 315 -93.62 -21.49 107.36
N HIS A 316 -92.87 -22.58 107.24
CA HIS A 316 -92.48 -23.41 108.39
C HIS A 316 -91.60 -22.65 109.38
N LEU A 317 -90.65 -21.84 108.89
CA LEU A 317 -89.85 -20.94 109.72
C LEU A 317 -90.72 -19.91 110.45
N LYS A 318 -91.68 -19.27 109.77
CA LYS A 318 -92.61 -18.32 110.40
C LYS A 318 -93.54 -18.99 111.40
N GLU A 319 -93.98 -20.21 111.13
CA GLU A 319 -94.78 -21.02 112.08
C GLU A 319 -93.94 -21.37 113.30
N ARG A 320 -92.70 -21.85 113.13
CA ARG A 320 -91.76 -22.13 114.22
C ARG A 320 -91.35 -20.87 114.99
N GLU A 321 -91.21 -19.73 114.33
CA GLU A 321 -90.95 -18.42 114.94
C GLU A 321 -92.16 -17.95 115.74
N GLN A 322 -93.38 -18.13 115.22
CA GLN A 322 -94.61 -17.88 115.98
C GLN A 322 -94.75 -18.83 117.17
N VAL A 323 -94.43 -20.12 117.02
CA VAL A 323 -94.40 -21.08 118.13
C VAL A 323 -93.30 -20.72 119.14
N ALA A 324 -92.12 -20.31 118.69
CA ALA A 324 -91.05 -19.84 119.58
C ALA A 324 -91.43 -18.55 120.30
N TYR A 325 -92.14 -17.63 119.63
CA TYR A 325 -92.69 -16.42 120.25
C TYR A 325 -93.78 -16.75 121.27
N ILE A 326 -94.65 -17.73 120.98
CA ILE A 326 -95.67 -18.24 121.92
C ILE A 326 -95.01 -18.93 123.14
N VAL A 327 -93.98 -19.75 122.91
CA VAL A 327 -93.19 -20.38 124.00
C VAL A 327 -92.39 -19.35 124.79
N GLN A 328 -91.88 -18.28 124.16
CA GLN A 328 -91.23 -17.14 124.83
C GLN A 328 -92.22 -16.26 125.62
N THR A 329 -93.51 -16.27 125.28
CA THR A 329 -94.55 -15.59 126.08
C THR A 329 -95.12 -16.43 127.24
N ASP A 330 -95.02 -17.77 127.17
CA ASP A 330 -95.45 -18.68 128.26
C ASP A 330 -94.29 -19.12 129.19
N THR A 331 -93.03 -18.85 128.82
CA THR A 331 -91.88 -19.07 129.69
C THR A 331 -91.08 -17.78 129.80
N GLY A 332 -91.35 -17.01 130.86
CA GLY A 332 -90.53 -15.85 131.20
C GLY A 332 -89.11 -16.30 131.54
N THR A 333 -88.17 -16.17 130.59
CA THR A 333 -86.74 -15.97 130.88
C THR A 333 -86.05 -15.35 129.65
N THR A 334 -85.52 -14.16 129.89
CA THR A 334 -84.58 -13.38 129.08
C THR A 334 -83.26 -14.11 128.83
N ILE A 335 -82.63 -13.89 127.67
CA ILE A 335 -81.29 -13.25 127.52
C ILE A 335 -80.62 -13.62 126.17
N ASP A 336 -80.21 -12.53 125.51
CA ASP A 336 -79.06 -12.27 124.64
C ASP A 336 -78.63 -13.19 123.50
N SER A 337 -78.90 -12.66 122.30
CA SER A 337 -77.89 -12.06 121.42
C SER A 337 -76.45 -12.59 121.49
N PHE A 338 -76.00 -13.24 120.40
CA PHE A 338 -74.61 -13.10 119.95
C PHE A 338 -74.54 -13.01 118.42
N LYS A 339 -74.01 -11.87 117.98
CA LYS A 339 -73.66 -11.48 116.61
C LYS A 339 -72.25 -12.03 116.26
N PRO A 340 -71.82 -11.92 114.98
CA PRO A 340 -70.99 -12.91 114.28
C PRO A 340 -69.50 -12.62 114.35
N ASP A 341 -68.68 -13.63 114.10
CA ASP A 341 -67.26 -13.44 113.76
C ASP A 341 -66.99 -13.83 112.29
N SER A 342 -66.39 -12.86 111.61
CA SER A 342 -65.97 -12.92 110.21
C SER A 342 -64.44 -12.96 110.15
N PRO A 343 -63.82 -13.81 109.32
CA PRO A 343 -62.44 -13.60 108.93
C PRO A 343 -62.32 -12.88 107.58
N LYS A 344 -61.58 -11.77 107.66
CA LYS A 344 -61.08 -10.88 106.60
C LYS A 344 -60.13 -11.57 105.59
N PRO A 345 -59.86 -10.91 104.45
CA PRO A 345 -59.35 -11.53 103.23
C PRO A 345 -57.82 -11.64 103.23
N ASN A 346 -57.28 -12.71 102.63
CA ASN A 346 -55.85 -12.86 102.45
C ASN A 346 -55.41 -12.39 101.06
N LYS A 347 -54.32 -11.63 101.08
CA LYS A 347 -53.85 -10.68 100.07
C LYS A 347 -53.28 -11.36 98.82
N GLU A 348 -53.53 -10.72 97.69
CA GLU A 348 -52.84 -10.88 96.41
C GLU A 348 -51.31 -10.83 96.59
N LYS A 349 -50.61 -11.75 95.90
CA LYS A 349 -49.18 -11.60 95.60
C LYS A 349 -49.00 -11.39 94.11
N GLN A 350 -48.43 -10.23 93.82
CA GLN A 350 -48.09 -9.69 92.51
C GLN A 350 -47.07 -10.57 91.76
N THR A 351 -47.29 -10.65 90.46
CA THR A 351 -46.45 -11.25 89.44
C THR A 351 -45.16 -10.45 89.25
N LYS A 352 -44.01 -11.13 89.21
CA LYS A 352 -42.74 -10.55 88.71
C LYS A 352 -42.62 -10.84 87.22
N SER A 353 -42.68 -9.78 86.42
CA SER A 353 -42.35 -9.80 84.99
C SER A 353 -40.82 -9.80 84.83
N VAL A 354 -40.27 -10.81 84.14
CA VAL A 354 -38.88 -10.81 83.68
C VAL A 354 -38.88 -10.53 82.18
N ARG A 355 -38.28 -9.40 81.82
CA ARG A 355 -38.15 -8.90 80.45
C ARG A 355 -36.86 -9.46 79.85
N VAL A 356 -36.97 -10.44 78.97
CA VAL A 356 -35.85 -10.94 78.17
C VAL A 356 -35.69 -10.00 76.96
N LYS A 357 -34.55 -9.31 76.88
CA LYS A 357 -34.07 -8.66 75.65
C LYS A 357 -33.52 -9.75 74.74
N VAL A 358 -33.96 -9.77 73.50
CA VAL A 358 -33.37 -10.55 72.40
C VAL A 358 -32.70 -9.54 71.44
N PRO A 359 -31.53 -9.87 70.85
CA PRO A 359 -30.71 -9.00 70.00
C PRO A 359 -31.41 -8.41 68.78
#